data_AF-A0A1Z5I9K5-F1
#
_entry.id   AF-A0A1Z5I9K5-F1
#
_cell.length_a   1.000
_cell.length_b   1.000
_cell.length_c   1.000
_cell.angle_alpha   90.00
_cell.angle_beta   90.00
_cell.angle_gamma   90.00
#
_symmetry.space_group_name_H-M   'P 1'
#
loop_
_entity.id
_entity.type
_entity.pdbx_description
1 polymer ?
#
loop_
_entity_poly.entity_id
_entity_poly.type
_entity_poly.pdbx_seq_one_letter_code
_entity_poly.pdbx_strand_id
1 'polypeptide(L)'
;MSEPKTGVAAVLVSVQLPETSRVSNQSVTMNVYGVDKRVYRGRDWQQLQKNVAGKPPLAINQFVRQKKLKAMTVVSGQSTIQFRGQPSQAYLLVQKTKLTPFVAQGWVQPLMLRANDQMETIEAKGTTVVEQPYFYKYGTGNDGTKRPLAGAQFVLTQVVAGQRLYLTESGDWSGVQTATVQRFSSDKAGCVRYDGPTLSPGDYEFQEVEAPTGYAIDQAAQHVSVHVPASGQIQVQATALEPLVVDRVPAISASQEALRVYNHQLPTTDTSATEDQRVNGGTNKGQVTVSQKQHDQKARSAKRNTPFWLPQTNEERTSLAVAGGLIILVAAGLLRHYKHTYTSKKER
;
A
#
# COMPACT_ATOMS: atom_id res chain seq x y z
N MET A 1 -48.96 -37.56 15.65
CA MET A 1 -48.67 -36.90 14.37
C MET A 1 -48.04 -35.55 14.67
N SER A 2 -46.72 -35.44 14.55
CA SER A 2 -45.99 -34.19 14.75
C SER A 2 -46.07 -33.36 13.47
N GLU A 3 -46.60 -32.14 13.56
CA GLU A 3 -46.62 -31.18 12.46
C GLU A 3 -45.20 -30.97 11.87
N PRO A 4 -45.06 -30.87 10.54
CA PRO A 4 -43.82 -30.43 9.96
C PRO A 4 -43.65 -28.93 10.27
N LYS A 5 -42.56 -28.57 10.94
CA LYS A 5 -42.09 -27.18 11.01
C LYS A 5 -42.01 -26.67 9.57
N THR A 6 -42.87 -25.71 9.21
CA THR A 6 -42.88 -25.01 7.92
C THR A 6 -41.57 -24.26 7.75
N GLY A 7 -40.57 -24.95 7.21
CA GLY A 7 -39.34 -24.33 6.74
C GLY A 7 -39.67 -23.50 5.50
N VAL A 8 -39.37 -22.21 5.54
CA VAL A 8 -39.48 -21.33 4.37
C VAL A 8 -38.71 -21.97 3.21
N ALA A 9 -39.36 -22.10 2.05
CA ALA A 9 -38.75 -22.72 0.89
C ALA A 9 -37.50 -21.95 0.46
N ALA A 10 -36.40 -22.67 0.22
CA ALA A 10 -35.19 -22.05 -0.29
C ALA A 10 -35.40 -21.56 -1.73
N VAL A 11 -34.86 -20.38 -2.05
CA VAL A 11 -34.96 -19.75 -3.37
C VAL A 11 -33.63 -19.90 -4.13
N LEU A 12 -33.69 -20.20 -5.43
CA LEU A 12 -32.50 -20.26 -6.27
C LEU A 12 -31.98 -18.85 -6.56
N VAL A 13 -30.76 -18.55 -6.15
CA VAL A 13 -30.05 -17.33 -6.52
C VAL A 13 -29.15 -17.61 -7.70
N SER A 14 -29.33 -16.85 -8.78
CA SER A 14 -28.51 -16.91 -9.98
C SER A 14 -27.70 -15.63 -10.13
N VAL A 15 -26.39 -15.76 -10.32
CA VAL A 15 -25.46 -14.63 -10.49
C VAL A 15 -24.75 -14.76 -11.83
N GLN A 16 -24.97 -13.79 -12.71
CA GLN A 16 -24.30 -13.69 -13.99
C GLN A 16 -22.91 -13.07 -13.79
N LEU A 17 -21.87 -13.78 -14.22
CA LEU A 17 -20.48 -13.35 -14.09
C LEU A 17 -20.11 -12.32 -15.17
N PRO A 18 -19.24 -11.36 -14.90
CA PRO A 18 -18.84 -10.33 -15.87
C PRO A 18 -17.99 -10.92 -17.00
N GLU A 19 -18.05 -10.34 -18.20
CA GLU A 19 -17.30 -10.81 -19.38
C GLU A 19 -15.79 -10.90 -19.13
N THR A 20 -15.21 -9.96 -18.38
CA THR A 20 -13.79 -9.97 -18.00
C THR A 20 -13.36 -11.24 -17.26
N SER A 21 -14.30 -11.97 -16.66
CA SER A 21 -14.06 -13.26 -16.02
C SER A 21 -14.45 -14.47 -16.88
N ARG A 22 -15.14 -14.25 -18.02
CA ARG A 22 -15.58 -15.31 -18.96
C ARG A 22 -14.52 -15.64 -20.02
N VAL A 23 -13.62 -14.71 -20.34
CA VAL A 23 -12.65 -14.84 -21.47
C VAL A 23 -11.67 -16.00 -21.30
N SER A 24 -11.45 -16.53 -20.09
CA SER A 24 -10.44 -17.57 -19.85
C SER A 24 -10.94 -19.02 -19.91
N ASN A 25 -12.24 -19.28 -20.14
CA ASN A 25 -12.85 -20.61 -19.98
C ASN A 25 -12.65 -21.25 -18.58
N GLN A 26 -12.10 -20.50 -17.62
CA GLN A 26 -11.89 -20.95 -16.25
C GLN A 26 -13.13 -20.67 -15.42
N SER A 27 -13.49 -21.63 -14.55
CA SER A 27 -14.60 -21.43 -13.62
C SER A 27 -14.22 -20.41 -12.55
N VAL A 28 -15.03 -19.37 -12.37
CA VAL A 28 -14.96 -18.50 -11.20
C VAL A 28 -15.51 -19.28 -10.01
N THR A 29 -14.79 -19.25 -8.89
CA THR A 29 -15.24 -19.88 -7.64
C THR A 29 -15.51 -18.80 -6.60
N MET A 30 -16.65 -18.86 -5.91
CA MET A 30 -17.04 -17.92 -4.87
C MET A 30 -17.35 -18.64 -3.55
N ASN A 31 -16.94 -18.04 -2.45
CA ASN A 31 -17.52 -18.35 -1.14
C ASN A 31 -18.80 -17.55 -0.97
N VAL A 32 -19.87 -18.22 -0.53
CA VAL A 32 -21.11 -17.57 -0.12
C VAL A 32 -21.17 -17.52 1.40
N TYR A 33 -21.20 -16.31 1.94
CA TYR A 33 -21.30 -16.07 3.38
C TYR A 33 -22.71 -15.63 3.75
N GLY A 34 -23.23 -16.16 4.85
CA GLY A 34 -24.42 -15.61 5.50
C GLY A 34 -24.06 -14.32 6.22
N VAL A 35 -24.84 -13.25 6.00
CA VAL A 35 -24.61 -11.96 6.65
C VAL A 35 -25.60 -11.80 7.80
N ASP A 36 -25.07 -11.71 9.02
CA ASP A 36 -25.87 -11.51 10.23
C ASP A 36 -26.53 -10.13 10.26
N LYS A 37 -27.77 -10.04 10.78
CA LYS A 37 -28.51 -8.78 10.97
C LYS A 37 -27.68 -7.69 11.66
N ARG A 38 -26.81 -8.03 12.61
CA ARG A 38 -25.91 -7.09 13.31
C ARG A 38 -24.96 -6.34 12.37
N VAL A 39 -24.66 -6.90 11.20
CA VAL A 39 -23.78 -6.27 10.21
C VAL A 39 -24.48 -5.09 9.52
N TYR A 40 -25.79 -5.17 9.30
CA TYR A 40 -26.54 -4.20 8.48
C TYR A 40 -27.72 -3.51 9.21
N ARG A 41 -28.09 -3.93 10.42
CA ARG A 41 -29.16 -3.30 11.20
C ARG A 41 -28.85 -1.83 11.47
N GLY A 42 -29.80 -0.95 11.15
CA GLY A 42 -29.67 0.50 11.32
C GLY A 42 -28.68 1.17 10.35
N ARG A 43 -28.21 0.45 9.33
CA ARG A 43 -27.35 1.00 8.27
C ARG A 43 -28.14 1.18 6.99
N ASP A 44 -27.72 2.15 6.19
CA ASP A 44 -28.12 2.24 4.79
C ASP A 44 -27.57 1.00 4.04
N TRP A 45 -28.50 0.19 3.54
CA TRP A 45 -28.19 -1.04 2.82
C TRP A 45 -27.46 -0.77 1.50
N GLN A 46 -27.89 0.24 0.73
CA GLN A 46 -27.27 0.58 -0.55
C GLN A 46 -25.85 1.08 -0.34
N GLN A 47 -25.63 1.90 0.68
CA GLN A 47 -24.29 2.36 1.01
C GLN A 47 -23.39 1.21 1.47
N LEU A 48 -23.92 0.27 2.25
CA LEU A 48 -23.18 -0.93 2.65
C LEU A 48 -22.79 -1.78 1.44
N GLN A 49 -23.70 -1.99 0.49
CA GLN A 49 -23.43 -2.70 -0.75
C GLN A 49 -22.33 -2.02 -1.56
N LYS A 50 -22.40 -0.70 -1.76
CA LYS A 50 -21.37 0.10 -2.45
C LYS A 50 -20.00 -0.03 -1.77
N ASN A 51 -19.96 0.11 -0.45
CA ASN A 51 -18.74 0.00 0.34
C ASN A 51 -18.11 -1.40 0.26
N VAL A 52 -18.92 -2.45 0.15
CA VAL A 52 -18.45 -3.84 0.02
C VAL A 52 -17.98 -4.13 -1.40
N ALA A 53 -18.73 -3.69 -2.42
CA ALA A 53 -18.38 -3.87 -3.82
C ALA A 53 -17.05 -3.18 -4.21
N GLY A 54 -16.72 -2.06 -3.55
CA GLY A 54 -15.46 -1.35 -3.77
C GLY A 54 -14.23 -1.98 -3.11
N LYS A 55 -14.35 -3.11 -2.39
CA LYS A 55 -13.20 -3.72 -1.69
C LYS A 55 -12.35 -4.59 -2.62
N PRO A 56 -11.03 -4.36 -2.69
CA PRO A 56 -10.09 -5.27 -3.34
C PRO A 56 -9.94 -6.58 -2.55
N PRO A 57 -9.25 -7.59 -3.11
CA PRO A 57 -9.19 -8.95 -2.56
C PRO A 57 -8.77 -9.07 -1.10
N LEU A 58 -7.74 -8.37 -0.62
CA LEU A 58 -7.31 -8.52 0.77
C LEU A 58 -8.30 -7.83 1.72
N ALA A 59 -8.79 -6.64 1.37
CA ALA A 59 -9.72 -5.86 2.18
C ALA A 59 -11.08 -6.55 2.35
N ILE A 60 -11.58 -7.23 1.31
CA ILE A 60 -12.83 -7.98 1.46
C ILE A 60 -12.63 -9.21 2.36
N ASN A 61 -11.48 -9.90 2.24
CA ASN A 61 -11.16 -11.02 3.11
C ASN A 61 -10.96 -10.58 4.57
N GLN A 62 -10.36 -9.41 4.80
CA GLN A 62 -10.30 -8.80 6.13
C GLN A 62 -11.69 -8.44 6.66
N PHE A 63 -12.57 -7.88 5.82
CA PHE A 63 -13.96 -7.59 6.20
C PHE A 63 -14.70 -8.85 6.65
N VAL A 64 -14.58 -9.95 5.90
CA VAL A 64 -15.15 -11.27 6.27
C VAL A 64 -14.69 -11.71 7.65
N ARG A 65 -13.38 -11.63 7.92
CA ARG A 65 -12.78 -12.01 9.22
C ARG A 65 -13.25 -11.10 10.36
N GLN A 66 -13.19 -9.78 10.17
CA GLN A 66 -13.60 -8.78 11.17
C GLN A 66 -15.08 -8.91 11.53
N LYS A 67 -15.94 -9.21 10.55
CA LYS A 67 -17.37 -9.43 10.76
C LYS A 67 -17.71 -10.87 11.18
N LYS A 68 -16.70 -11.74 11.31
CA LYS A 68 -16.84 -13.15 11.71
C LYS A 68 -17.87 -13.90 10.85
N LEU A 69 -17.90 -13.61 9.55
CA LEU A 69 -18.86 -14.23 8.64
C LEU A 69 -18.48 -15.69 8.42
N LYS A 70 -19.46 -16.58 8.46
CA LYS A 70 -19.27 -18.01 8.20
C LYS A 70 -19.63 -18.33 6.76
N ALA A 71 -18.71 -18.99 6.06
CA ALA A 71 -18.99 -19.53 4.74
C ALA A 71 -20.09 -20.59 4.87
N MET A 72 -21.14 -20.46 4.09
CA MET A 72 -22.26 -21.38 4.03
C MET A 72 -22.05 -22.43 2.94
N THR A 73 -21.50 -22.01 1.81
CA THR A 73 -21.20 -22.89 0.67
C THR A 73 -20.13 -22.27 -0.22
N VAL A 74 -19.58 -23.09 -1.11
CA VAL A 74 -18.67 -22.70 -2.19
C VAL A 74 -19.32 -23.09 -3.49
N VAL A 75 -19.34 -22.17 -4.44
CA VAL A 75 -20.02 -22.33 -5.73
C VAL A 75 -19.10 -21.90 -6.85
N SER A 76 -19.20 -22.58 -7.99
CA SER A 76 -18.35 -22.32 -9.15
C SER A 76 -19.15 -22.32 -10.44
N GLY A 77 -18.69 -21.56 -11.43
CA GLY A 77 -19.31 -21.51 -12.75
C GLY A 77 -18.51 -20.63 -13.71
N GLN A 78 -18.75 -20.80 -15.02
CA GLN A 78 -18.04 -20.07 -16.08
C GLN A 78 -18.77 -18.76 -16.46
N SER A 79 -20.08 -18.83 -16.67
CA SER A 79 -20.93 -17.68 -17.04
C SER A 79 -21.90 -17.31 -15.92
N THR A 80 -22.39 -18.31 -15.19
CA THR A 80 -23.39 -18.16 -14.15
C THR A 80 -22.99 -19.00 -12.94
N ILE A 81 -23.23 -18.48 -11.75
CA ILE A 81 -23.08 -19.18 -10.47
C ILE A 81 -24.45 -19.25 -9.79
N GLN A 82 -24.77 -20.38 -9.18
CA GLN A 82 -26.04 -20.59 -8.51
C GLN A 82 -25.88 -21.10 -7.08
N PHE A 83 -26.72 -20.62 -6.16
CA PHE A 83 -26.83 -21.16 -4.80
C PHE A 83 -28.25 -21.04 -4.25
N ARG A 84 -28.59 -21.84 -3.24
CA ARG A 84 -29.89 -21.77 -2.55
C ARG A 84 -29.84 -20.74 -1.41
N GLY A 85 -30.63 -19.70 -1.52
CA GLY A 85 -30.84 -18.66 -0.51
C GLY A 85 -32.13 -18.87 0.29
N GLN A 86 -32.25 -18.18 1.42
CA GLN A 86 -33.45 -18.09 2.23
C GLN A 86 -34.04 -16.70 2.04
N PRO A 87 -35.35 -16.55 1.79
CA PRO A 87 -35.99 -15.25 1.67
C PRO A 87 -35.66 -14.32 2.83
N SER A 88 -35.48 -13.04 2.52
CA SER A 88 -35.08 -12.00 3.46
C SER A 88 -33.70 -12.16 4.12
N GLN A 89 -32.97 -13.25 3.89
CA GLN A 89 -31.61 -13.43 4.39
C GLN A 89 -30.61 -12.67 3.51
N ALA A 90 -29.62 -12.05 4.15
CA ALA A 90 -28.53 -11.37 3.47
C ALA A 90 -27.34 -12.31 3.23
N TYR A 91 -26.70 -12.13 2.08
CA TYR A 91 -25.57 -12.91 1.62
C TYR A 91 -24.45 -12.00 1.13
N LEU A 92 -23.21 -12.46 1.30
CA LEU A 92 -22.03 -11.87 0.69
C LEU A 92 -21.33 -12.95 -0.13
N LEU A 93 -21.12 -12.67 -1.42
CA LEU A 93 -20.36 -13.51 -2.31
C LEU A 93 -18.98 -12.88 -2.50
N VAL A 94 -17.93 -13.68 -2.28
CA VAL A 94 -16.54 -13.26 -2.45
C VAL A 94 -15.82 -14.29 -3.31
N GLN A 95 -15.24 -13.86 -4.42
CA GLN A 95 -14.43 -14.72 -5.27
C GLN A 95 -13.22 -15.27 -4.50
N LYS A 96 -12.98 -16.57 -4.62
CA LYS A 96 -11.74 -17.21 -4.22
C LYS A 96 -10.68 -16.87 -5.27
N THR A 97 -9.71 -16.05 -4.90
CA THR A 97 -8.63 -15.66 -5.80
C THR A 97 -7.32 -16.26 -5.34
N LYS A 98 -6.63 -16.92 -6.27
CA LYS A 98 -5.21 -17.22 -6.14
C LYS A 98 -4.47 -16.20 -6.98
N LEU A 99 -3.93 -15.17 -6.33
CA LEU A 99 -3.18 -14.13 -7.01
C LEU A 99 -1.84 -14.67 -7.51
N THR A 100 -1.43 -14.21 -8.69
CA THR A 100 -0.13 -14.48 -9.27
C THR A 100 0.56 -13.15 -9.53
N PRO A 101 1.73 -12.89 -8.90
CA PRO A 101 2.51 -11.68 -9.15
C PRO A 101 2.67 -11.35 -10.63
N PHE A 102 2.51 -10.07 -10.99
CA PHE A 102 2.65 -9.51 -12.34
C PHE A 102 1.67 -10.04 -13.40
N VAL A 103 0.72 -10.90 -13.05
CA VAL A 103 -0.30 -11.40 -13.99
C VAL A 103 -1.61 -10.66 -13.77
N ALA A 104 -2.12 -10.05 -14.84
CA ALA A 104 -3.44 -9.45 -14.82
C ALA A 104 -4.52 -10.55 -14.71
N GLN A 105 -5.41 -10.43 -13.73
CA GLN A 105 -6.44 -11.43 -13.44
C GLN A 105 -7.82 -10.77 -13.35
N GLY A 106 -8.83 -11.44 -13.89
CA GLY A 106 -10.22 -11.06 -13.72
C GLY A 106 -10.65 -11.16 -12.25
N TRP A 107 -11.24 -10.09 -11.73
CA TRP A 107 -11.79 -10.00 -10.39
C TRP A 107 -13.26 -9.62 -10.46
N VAL A 108 -14.11 -10.48 -9.90
CA VAL A 108 -15.51 -10.19 -9.67
C VAL A 108 -15.64 -9.44 -8.36
N GLN A 109 -16.20 -8.23 -8.42
CA GLN A 109 -16.39 -7.39 -7.25
C GLN A 109 -17.25 -8.12 -6.21
N PRO A 110 -16.97 -7.96 -4.91
CA PRO A 110 -17.77 -8.59 -3.86
C PRO A 110 -19.24 -8.18 -3.98
N LEU A 111 -20.13 -9.17 -3.94
CA LEU A 111 -21.56 -8.95 -4.11
C LEU A 111 -22.28 -9.18 -2.79
N MET A 112 -22.83 -8.10 -2.21
CA MET A 112 -23.73 -8.19 -1.08
C MET A 112 -25.18 -8.08 -1.55
N LEU A 113 -26.03 -9.04 -1.21
CA LEU A 113 -27.42 -9.11 -1.66
C LEU A 113 -28.34 -9.60 -0.55
N ARG A 114 -29.64 -9.37 -0.71
CA ARG A 114 -30.69 -9.95 0.14
C ARG A 114 -31.60 -10.79 -0.77
N ALA A 115 -31.75 -12.06 -0.46
CA ALA A 115 -32.62 -12.92 -1.26
C ALA A 115 -34.09 -12.51 -1.05
N ASN A 116 -34.89 -12.55 -2.11
CA ASN A 116 -36.33 -12.33 -2.09
C ASN A 116 -37.06 -13.60 -2.57
N ASP A 117 -38.40 -13.58 -2.59
CA ASP A 117 -39.22 -14.75 -2.96
C ASP A 117 -39.30 -14.96 -4.49
N GLN A 118 -38.81 -14.01 -5.29
CA GLN A 118 -38.90 -13.97 -6.75
C GLN A 118 -37.50 -13.72 -7.35
N MET A 119 -36.51 -14.52 -6.99
CA MET A 119 -35.13 -14.23 -7.41
C MET A 119 -34.98 -14.28 -8.94
N GLU A 120 -34.59 -13.13 -9.47
CA GLU A 120 -34.08 -12.96 -10.83
C GLU A 120 -32.55 -13.19 -10.86
N THR A 121 -32.00 -13.24 -12.07
CA THR A 121 -30.55 -13.29 -12.29
C THR A 121 -29.92 -11.95 -11.94
N ILE A 122 -28.95 -11.94 -11.02
CA ILE A 122 -28.21 -10.75 -10.60
C ILE A 122 -26.93 -10.64 -11.41
N GLU A 123 -26.66 -9.48 -11.99
CA GLU A 123 -25.42 -9.22 -12.70
C GLU A 123 -24.29 -8.81 -11.73
N ALA A 124 -23.21 -9.58 -11.72
CA ALA A 124 -22.00 -9.23 -11.01
C ALA A 124 -21.11 -8.34 -11.86
N LYS A 125 -20.44 -7.38 -11.21
CA LYS A 125 -19.49 -6.48 -11.86
C LYS A 125 -18.08 -7.06 -11.80
N GLY A 126 -17.36 -6.90 -12.91
CA GLY A 126 -15.99 -7.35 -13.05
C GLY A 126 -15.02 -6.20 -13.19
N THR A 127 -13.78 -6.46 -12.83
CA THR A 127 -12.64 -5.60 -13.07
C THR A 127 -11.39 -6.47 -13.24
N THR A 128 -10.23 -5.84 -13.35
CA THR A 128 -8.94 -6.52 -13.45
C THR A 128 -8.08 -6.11 -12.26
N VAL A 129 -7.39 -7.09 -11.68
CA VAL A 129 -6.39 -6.88 -10.64
C VAL A 129 -5.03 -7.38 -11.08
N VAL A 130 -3.97 -6.72 -10.62
CA VAL A 130 -2.59 -7.16 -10.84
C VAL A 130 -1.76 -6.93 -9.58
N GLU A 131 -1.03 -7.95 -9.14
CA GLU A 131 -0.18 -7.86 -7.95
C GLU A 131 1.19 -7.32 -8.35
N GLN A 132 1.54 -6.11 -7.88
CA GLN A 132 2.81 -5.44 -8.16
C GLN A 132 3.31 -4.69 -6.91
N PRO A 133 4.64 -4.55 -6.72
CA PRO A 133 5.20 -3.78 -5.61
C PRO A 133 4.86 -2.29 -5.70
N TYR A 134 4.47 -1.71 -4.56
CA TYR A 134 4.41 -0.26 -4.35
C TYR A 134 4.58 0.08 -2.87
N PHE A 135 4.96 1.33 -2.60
CA PHE A 135 5.01 1.93 -1.27
C PHE A 135 4.89 3.46 -1.39
N TYR A 136 4.96 4.16 -0.27
CA TYR A 136 4.83 5.61 -0.26
C TYR A 136 6.01 6.31 0.42
N LYS A 137 6.62 7.25 -0.30
CA LYS A 137 7.60 8.19 0.23
C LYS A 137 6.91 9.33 0.98
N TYR A 138 7.29 9.49 2.23
CA TYR A 138 6.88 10.60 3.08
C TYR A 138 8.09 11.35 3.62
N GLY A 139 7.82 12.58 4.04
CA GLY A 139 8.75 13.47 4.71
C GLY A 139 8.22 13.85 6.07
N THR A 140 9.10 13.89 7.05
CA THR A 140 8.84 14.43 8.39
C THR A 140 9.46 15.82 8.45
N GLY A 141 8.61 16.84 8.59
CA GLY A 141 9.04 18.23 8.78
C GLY A 141 9.75 18.44 10.11
N ASN A 142 10.44 19.57 10.25
CA ASN A 142 11.12 19.95 11.50
C ASN A 142 10.13 20.14 12.67
N ASP A 143 8.85 20.35 12.36
CA ASP A 143 7.73 20.44 13.29
C ASP A 143 7.03 19.08 13.55
N GLY A 144 7.57 17.99 12.99
CA GLY A 144 6.99 16.65 13.07
C GLY A 144 5.86 16.36 12.08
N THR A 145 5.46 17.33 11.23
CA THR A 145 4.39 17.11 10.26
C THR A 145 4.80 16.10 9.20
N LYS A 146 3.92 15.14 8.90
CA LYS A 146 4.14 14.09 7.89
C LYS A 146 3.41 14.42 6.60
N ARG A 147 4.11 14.41 5.47
CA ARG A 147 3.54 14.70 4.14
C ARG A 147 4.12 13.83 3.04
N PRO A 148 3.36 13.50 1.98
CA PRO A 148 3.91 12.78 0.84
C PRO A 148 5.02 13.60 0.16
N LEU A 149 6.04 12.93 -0.35
CA LEU A 149 7.12 13.58 -1.10
C LEU A 149 7.16 13.08 -2.54
N ALA A 150 7.16 14.01 -3.47
CA ALA A 150 7.41 13.73 -4.89
C ALA A 150 8.91 13.84 -5.21
N GLY A 151 9.37 13.08 -6.20
CA GLY A 151 10.70 13.21 -6.78
C GLY A 151 11.81 12.41 -6.11
N ALA A 152 11.52 11.60 -5.09
CA ALA A 152 12.51 10.69 -4.53
C ALA A 152 12.86 9.62 -5.58
N GLN A 153 14.15 9.37 -5.83
CA GLN A 153 14.58 8.37 -6.79
C GLN A 153 15.04 7.10 -6.09
N PHE A 154 14.53 5.98 -6.57
CA PHE A 154 14.89 4.63 -6.12
C PHE A 154 15.44 3.81 -7.27
N VAL A 155 16.30 2.84 -6.95
CA VAL A 155 16.71 1.76 -7.84
C VAL A 155 16.30 0.43 -7.24
N LEU A 156 15.96 -0.57 -8.06
CA LEU A 156 15.67 -1.91 -7.56
C LEU A 156 16.93 -2.77 -7.58
N THR A 157 17.19 -3.46 -6.46
CA THR A 157 18.33 -4.34 -6.30
C THR A 157 17.91 -5.75 -5.88
N GLN A 158 18.80 -6.72 -6.11
CA GLN A 158 18.73 -8.07 -5.54
C GLN A 158 20.13 -8.54 -5.15
N VAL A 159 20.22 -9.57 -4.31
CA VAL A 159 21.50 -10.20 -3.94
C VAL A 159 21.51 -11.63 -4.47
N VAL A 160 22.46 -11.93 -5.37
CA VAL A 160 22.65 -13.27 -5.95
C VAL A 160 24.09 -13.71 -5.69
N ALA A 161 24.26 -14.87 -5.05
CA ALA A 161 25.58 -15.40 -4.68
C ALA A 161 26.47 -14.40 -3.92
N GLY A 162 25.87 -13.57 -3.04
CA GLY A 162 26.58 -12.54 -2.27
C GLY A 162 26.89 -11.25 -3.04
N GLN A 163 26.58 -11.17 -4.34
CA GLN A 163 26.76 -9.98 -5.15
C GLN A 163 25.45 -9.20 -5.27
N ARG A 164 25.51 -7.89 -4.99
CA ARG A 164 24.40 -6.96 -5.28
C ARG A 164 24.31 -6.70 -6.78
N LEU A 165 23.10 -6.83 -7.31
CA LEU A 165 22.77 -6.53 -8.70
C LEU A 165 21.69 -5.44 -8.76
N TYR A 166 21.72 -4.63 -9.81
CA TYR A 166 20.81 -3.51 -10.07
C TYR A 166 19.98 -3.79 -11.31
N LEU A 167 18.67 -3.55 -11.25
CA LEU A 167 17.77 -3.66 -12.40
C LEU A 167 18.10 -2.56 -13.42
N THR A 168 18.32 -2.94 -14.68
CA THR A 168 18.55 -2.01 -15.78
C THR A 168 17.25 -1.64 -16.49
N GLU A 169 17.27 -0.55 -17.26
CA GLU A 169 16.16 -0.12 -18.12
C GLU A 169 15.78 -1.18 -19.18
N SER A 170 16.73 -2.03 -19.59
CA SER A 170 16.47 -3.17 -20.47
C SER A 170 15.73 -4.33 -19.79
N GLY A 171 15.63 -4.33 -18.46
CA GLY A 171 15.08 -5.42 -17.67
C GLY A 171 16.10 -6.47 -17.22
N ASP A 172 17.39 -6.24 -17.49
CA ASP A 172 18.48 -7.12 -17.07
C ASP A 172 19.02 -6.73 -15.69
N TRP A 173 19.98 -7.52 -15.20
CA TRP A 173 20.65 -7.28 -13.92
C TRP A 173 22.14 -6.94 -14.14
N SER A 174 22.57 -5.81 -13.60
CA SER A 174 23.96 -5.34 -13.66
C SER A 174 24.63 -5.40 -12.29
N GLY A 175 25.90 -5.79 -12.22
CA GLY A 175 26.71 -5.71 -11.00
C GLY A 175 27.21 -4.29 -10.68
N VAL A 176 26.98 -3.33 -11.57
CA VAL A 176 27.47 -1.95 -11.45
C VAL A 176 26.30 -0.98 -11.62
N GLN A 177 26.26 0.04 -10.76
CA GLN A 177 25.27 1.11 -10.85
C GLN A 177 25.69 2.13 -11.92
N THR A 178 25.25 1.90 -13.15
CA THR A 178 25.53 2.75 -14.33
C THR A 178 24.35 3.69 -14.63
N ALA A 179 24.49 4.53 -15.66
CA ALA A 179 23.40 5.39 -16.14
C ALA A 179 22.17 4.60 -16.65
N THR A 180 22.35 3.32 -17.01
CA THR A 180 21.30 2.43 -17.54
C THR A 180 20.52 1.70 -16.44
N VAL A 181 20.75 2.00 -15.16
CA VAL A 181 19.96 1.45 -14.06
C VAL A 181 18.58 2.12 -14.05
N GLN A 182 17.54 1.28 -14.02
CA GLN A 182 16.16 1.74 -13.96
C GLN A 182 15.93 2.53 -12.67
N ARG A 183 15.39 3.75 -12.81
CA ARG A 183 14.97 4.57 -11.68
C ARG A 183 13.46 4.59 -11.53
N PHE A 184 13.01 4.58 -10.29
CA PHE A 184 11.62 4.70 -9.90
C PHE A 184 11.45 5.96 -9.06
N SER A 185 10.58 6.86 -9.52
CA SER A 185 10.36 8.15 -8.88
C SER A 185 9.09 8.14 -8.04
N SER A 186 9.12 8.76 -6.86
CA SER A 186 7.88 9.00 -6.11
C SER A 186 7.03 10.07 -6.78
N ASP A 187 5.73 9.80 -6.94
CA ASP A 187 4.78 10.74 -7.54
C ASP A 187 4.30 11.83 -6.56
N LYS A 188 3.32 12.66 -6.98
CA LYS A 188 2.75 13.74 -6.15
C LYS A 188 2.04 13.24 -4.88
N ALA A 189 1.56 12.00 -4.88
CA ALA A 189 0.99 11.34 -3.71
C ALA A 189 2.07 10.60 -2.89
N GLY A 190 3.33 10.72 -3.28
CA GLY A 190 4.46 9.98 -2.72
C GLY A 190 4.51 8.52 -3.16
N CYS A 191 3.64 8.07 -4.06
CA CYS A 191 3.61 6.67 -4.47
C CYS A 191 4.86 6.34 -5.29
N VAL A 192 5.59 5.31 -4.88
CA VAL A 192 6.62 4.65 -5.69
C VAL A 192 6.03 3.32 -6.10
N ARG A 193 5.92 3.09 -7.41
CA ARG A 193 5.35 1.86 -7.98
C ARG A 193 6.37 1.19 -8.87
N TYR A 194 6.44 -0.13 -8.80
CA TYR A 194 7.17 -0.91 -9.76
C TYR A 194 6.38 -1.05 -11.06
N ASP A 195 6.91 -0.51 -12.15
CA ASP A 195 6.38 -0.58 -13.51
C ASP A 195 7.35 -1.24 -14.50
N GLY A 196 8.36 -1.95 -13.98
CA GLY A 196 9.32 -2.71 -14.78
C GLY A 196 8.83 -4.10 -15.23
N PRO A 197 9.72 -4.92 -15.81
CA PRO A 197 9.42 -6.28 -16.25
C PRO A 197 8.99 -7.23 -15.12
N THR A 198 8.39 -8.37 -15.46
CA THR A 198 8.05 -9.38 -14.44
C THR A 198 9.27 -9.82 -13.64
N LEU A 199 9.20 -9.68 -12.31
CA LEU A 199 10.21 -10.21 -11.40
C LEU A 199 9.98 -11.70 -11.15
N SER A 200 11.07 -12.45 -11.05
CA SER A 200 11.01 -13.83 -10.56
C SER A 200 10.69 -13.86 -9.07
N PRO A 201 10.24 -15.00 -8.52
CA PRO A 201 10.08 -15.14 -7.08
C PRO A 201 11.42 -14.95 -6.36
N GLY A 202 11.44 -14.15 -5.29
CA GLY A 202 12.66 -13.82 -4.57
C GLY A 202 12.53 -12.55 -3.73
N ASP A 203 13.64 -12.19 -3.10
CA ASP A 203 13.79 -10.99 -2.29
C ASP A 203 14.51 -9.89 -3.07
N TYR A 204 13.95 -8.70 -3.00
CA TYR A 204 14.41 -7.51 -3.68
C TYR A 204 14.43 -6.33 -2.70
N GLU A 205 15.07 -5.25 -3.10
CA GLU A 205 15.15 -4.04 -2.31
C GLU A 205 15.10 -2.80 -3.20
N PHE A 206 14.17 -1.89 -2.93
CA PHE A 206 14.28 -0.53 -3.43
C PHE A 206 15.28 0.23 -2.57
N GLN A 207 16.36 0.68 -3.20
CA GLN A 207 17.37 1.52 -2.58
C GLN A 207 17.12 2.98 -2.98
N GLU A 208 16.93 3.88 -2.01
CA GLU A 208 16.85 5.33 -2.28
C GLU A 208 18.23 5.84 -2.66
N VAL A 209 18.32 6.49 -3.83
CA VAL A 209 19.58 7.01 -4.39
C VAL A 209 19.59 8.52 -4.51
N GLU A 210 18.41 9.16 -4.46
CA GLU A 210 18.27 10.61 -4.47
C GLU A 210 17.05 11.02 -3.65
N ALA A 211 17.26 11.85 -2.63
CA ALA A 211 16.18 12.39 -1.83
C ALA A 211 15.50 13.58 -2.54
N PRO A 212 14.21 13.83 -2.25
CA PRO A 212 13.54 15.07 -2.65
C PRO A 212 14.24 16.31 -2.09
N THR A 213 14.19 17.42 -2.82
CA THR A 213 14.76 18.70 -2.40
C THR A 213 14.34 19.09 -0.98
N GLY A 214 15.33 19.42 -0.14
CA GLY A 214 15.10 19.85 1.25
C GLY A 214 14.95 18.70 2.24
N TYR A 215 15.20 17.45 1.85
CA TYR A 215 15.20 16.28 2.73
C TYR A 215 16.51 15.51 2.60
N ALA A 216 16.90 14.83 3.67
CA ALA A 216 17.99 13.86 3.64
C ALA A 216 17.43 12.43 3.66
N ILE A 217 18.12 11.51 2.96
CA ILE A 217 17.80 10.08 3.01
C ILE A 217 18.00 9.59 4.44
N ASP A 218 16.95 9.02 5.03
CA ASP A 218 17.04 8.38 6.35
C ASP A 218 17.56 6.95 6.21
N GLN A 219 18.38 6.48 7.16
CA GLN A 219 18.87 5.09 7.16
C GLN A 219 17.73 4.07 7.12
N ALA A 220 16.62 4.36 7.81
CA ALA A 220 15.46 3.46 7.82
C ALA A 220 14.65 3.50 6.50
N ALA A 221 14.77 4.56 5.71
CA ALA A 221 14.08 4.72 4.43
C ALA A 221 14.97 4.37 3.23
N GLN A 222 16.29 4.31 3.43
CA GLN A 222 17.26 4.03 2.37
C GLN A 222 17.01 2.66 1.72
N HIS A 223 16.53 1.67 2.49
CA HIS A 223 16.35 0.30 2.05
C HIS A 223 14.91 -0.15 2.31
N VAL A 224 14.17 -0.42 1.24
CA VAL A 224 12.77 -0.86 1.31
C VAL A 224 12.68 -2.29 0.80
N SER A 225 12.45 -3.24 1.71
CA SER A 225 12.40 -4.66 1.40
C SER A 225 11.16 -5.03 0.60
N VAL A 226 11.32 -5.90 -0.38
CA VAL A 226 10.24 -6.44 -1.22
C VAL A 226 10.39 -7.95 -1.33
N HIS A 227 9.35 -8.69 -0.98
CA HIS A 227 9.29 -10.14 -1.19
C HIS A 227 8.26 -10.46 -2.27
N VAL A 228 8.71 -11.11 -3.35
CA VAL A 228 7.87 -11.61 -4.43
C VAL A 228 7.71 -13.13 -4.28
N PRO A 229 6.51 -13.64 -3.92
CA PRO A 229 6.30 -15.08 -3.82
C PRO A 229 6.05 -15.72 -5.20
N ALA A 230 6.15 -17.04 -5.30
CA ALA A 230 5.74 -17.76 -6.52
C ALA A 230 4.22 -17.72 -6.78
N SER A 231 3.43 -17.57 -5.71
CA SER A 231 1.99 -17.34 -5.78
C SER A 231 1.50 -16.66 -4.50
N GLY A 232 0.45 -15.85 -4.60
CA GLY A 232 -0.07 -15.07 -3.48
C GLY A 232 0.27 -13.60 -3.59
N GLN A 233 0.51 -12.97 -2.44
CA GLN A 233 0.64 -11.53 -2.31
C GLN A 233 2.09 -11.12 -2.15
N ILE A 234 2.49 -10.08 -2.88
CA ILE A 234 3.77 -9.41 -2.68
C ILE A 234 3.73 -8.73 -1.30
N GLN A 235 4.88 -8.72 -0.64
CA GLN A 235 5.05 -7.98 0.60
C GLN A 235 6.08 -6.87 0.41
N VAL A 236 5.80 -5.71 0.99
CA VAL A 236 6.74 -4.59 1.09
C VAL A 236 6.88 -4.23 2.57
N GLN A 237 8.10 -4.19 3.08
CA GLN A 237 8.35 -4.04 4.53
C GLN A 237 7.52 -5.04 5.36
N ALA A 238 7.53 -6.31 4.95
CA ALA A 238 6.73 -7.41 5.51
C ALA A 238 5.20 -7.18 5.52
N THR A 239 4.71 -6.14 4.84
CA THR A 239 3.28 -5.83 4.72
C THR A 239 2.75 -6.36 3.40
N ALA A 240 1.79 -7.28 3.46
CA ALA A 240 1.12 -7.79 2.26
C ALA A 240 0.35 -6.67 1.54
N LEU A 241 0.52 -6.61 0.22
CA LEU A 241 -0.12 -5.59 -0.60
C LEU A 241 -1.54 -5.99 -1.01
N GLU A 242 -2.36 -4.95 -1.23
CA GLU A 242 -3.50 -5.08 -2.13
C GLU A 242 -3.00 -5.06 -3.57
N PRO A 243 -3.54 -5.89 -4.47
CA PRO A 243 -3.24 -5.76 -5.88
C PRO A 243 -3.77 -4.43 -6.41
N LEU A 244 -3.15 -3.94 -7.48
CA LEU A 244 -3.67 -2.82 -8.24
C LEU A 244 -5.02 -3.19 -8.83
N VAL A 245 -5.95 -2.23 -8.88
CA VAL A 245 -7.26 -2.37 -9.51
C VAL A 245 -7.28 -1.45 -10.72
N VAL A 246 -7.42 -2.02 -11.92
CA VAL A 246 -7.30 -1.28 -13.19
C VAL A 246 -6.01 -0.45 -13.23
N ASP A 247 -4.88 -1.11 -12.95
CA ASP A 247 -3.52 -0.51 -12.93
C ASP A 247 -3.35 0.68 -11.96
N ARG A 248 -4.22 0.80 -10.96
CA ARG A 248 -4.13 1.83 -9.92
C ARG A 248 -4.04 1.22 -8.54
N VAL A 249 -3.21 1.82 -7.69
CA VAL A 249 -3.15 1.44 -6.27
C VAL A 249 -4.51 1.75 -5.62
N PRO A 250 -5.13 0.79 -4.92
CA PRO A 250 -6.41 1.05 -4.25
C PRO A 250 -6.27 2.18 -3.22
N ALA A 251 -7.25 3.08 -3.18
CA ALA A 251 -7.21 4.24 -2.29
C ALA A 251 -7.04 3.88 -0.80
N ILE A 252 -7.52 2.70 -0.39
CA ILE A 252 -7.34 2.19 0.97
C ILE A 252 -5.86 1.97 1.33
N SER A 253 -5.01 1.64 0.37
CA SER A 253 -3.60 1.33 0.61
C SER A 253 -2.78 2.58 0.94
N ALA A 254 -3.13 3.74 0.36
CA ALA A 254 -2.48 5.03 0.63
C ALA A 254 -2.57 5.47 2.11
N SER A 255 -3.59 4.96 2.81
CA SER A 255 -3.80 5.24 4.23
C SER A 255 -2.97 4.35 5.18
N GLN A 256 -2.33 3.29 4.67
CA GLN A 256 -1.59 2.33 5.49
C GLN A 256 -0.21 2.87 5.86
N GLU A 257 0.00 3.18 7.14
CA GLU A 257 1.29 3.72 7.61
C GLU A 257 2.46 2.74 7.44
N ALA A 258 2.20 1.44 7.52
CA ALA A 258 3.21 0.39 7.34
C ALA A 258 3.83 0.37 5.93
N LEU A 259 3.17 1.00 4.94
CA LEU A 259 3.69 1.15 3.58
C LEU A 259 4.41 2.48 3.35
N ARG A 260 4.59 3.30 4.39
CA ARG A 260 5.24 4.62 4.30
C ARG A 260 6.69 4.53 4.74
N VAL A 261 7.58 5.16 3.99
CA VAL A 261 9.00 5.32 4.34
C VAL A 261 9.36 6.80 4.40
N TYR A 262 10.10 7.20 5.44
CA TYR A 262 10.21 8.59 5.85
C TYR A 262 11.62 9.14 5.67
N ASN A 263 11.73 10.31 5.04
CA ASN A 263 12.94 11.15 5.12
C ASN A 263 12.68 12.28 6.10
N HIS A 264 13.74 12.77 6.74
CA HIS A 264 13.64 13.96 7.58
C HIS A 264 13.97 15.21 6.75
N GLN A 265 13.24 16.30 7.03
CA GLN A 265 13.52 17.60 6.43
C GLN A 265 14.87 18.09 6.93
N LEU A 266 15.66 18.69 6.04
CA LEU A 266 16.88 19.38 6.44
C LEU A 266 16.52 20.65 7.24
N PRO A 267 17.34 21.08 8.20
CA PRO A 267 17.19 22.37 8.84
C PRO A 267 17.23 23.49 7.80
N THR A 268 16.32 24.46 7.91
CA THR A 268 16.45 25.71 7.14
C THR A 268 17.61 26.49 7.71
N THR A 269 18.73 26.58 7.00
CA THR A 269 19.78 27.54 7.34
C THR A 269 19.28 28.93 6.99
N ASP A 270 18.80 29.67 7.99
CA ASP A 270 18.59 31.11 7.87
C ASP A 270 19.95 31.81 7.74
N THR A 271 20.53 31.82 6.54
CA THR A 271 21.61 32.77 6.23
C THR A 271 20.96 34.09 5.82
N SER A 272 20.50 34.82 6.83
CA SER A 272 20.30 36.26 6.77
C SER A 272 20.95 36.88 8.00
N ALA A 273 22.24 36.59 8.18
CA ALA A 273 23.12 37.44 8.97
C ALA A 273 23.68 38.51 8.03
N THR A 274 23.31 39.74 8.33
CA THR A 274 23.68 41.00 7.70
C THR A 274 25.17 41.09 7.35
N GLU A 275 25.48 41.03 6.05
CA GLU A 275 26.73 41.55 5.52
C GLU A 275 26.52 43.03 5.19
N ASP A 276 26.60 43.88 6.21
CA ASP A 276 26.73 45.32 6.05
C ASP A 276 27.92 45.81 6.88
N GLN A 277 29.12 45.32 6.54
CA GLN A 277 30.35 45.99 6.94
C GLN A 277 30.61 47.15 5.97
N ARG A 278 29.93 48.27 6.23
CA ARG A 278 30.41 49.57 5.76
C ARG A 278 31.65 49.95 6.57
N VAL A 279 32.76 50.00 5.86
CA VAL A 279 33.97 50.75 6.22
C VAL A 279 33.57 52.21 6.46
N ASN A 280 33.73 52.71 7.68
CA ASN A 280 34.21 54.08 7.88
C ASN A 280 34.68 54.32 9.33
N GLY A 281 35.94 54.74 9.44
CA GLY A 281 36.54 55.22 10.67
C GLY A 281 35.95 56.56 11.12
N GLY A 282 35.94 56.79 12.43
CA GLY A 282 35.50 58.05 13.01
C GLY A 282 35.51 58.00 14.54
N THR A 283 36.58 58.54 15.11
CA THR A 283 36.85 58.71 16.53
C THR A 283 35.86 59.63 17.26
N ASN A 284 35.59 59.26 18.52
CA ASN A 284 34.87 59.96 19.60
C ASN A 284 34.86 61.49 19.60
N LYS A 285 33.73 62.10 20.02
CA LYS A 285 33.58 63.01 21.18
C LYS A 285 32.17 63.64 21.29
N GLY A 286 31.73 63.87 22.53
CA GLY A 286 30.73 64.89 22.92
C GLY A 286 29.30 64.34 23.14
N GLN A 287 28.86 64.10 24.38
CA GLN A 287 28.35 65.07 25.37
C GLN A 287 26.84 65.39 25.19
N VAL A 288 26.05 64.84 26.13
CA VAL A 288 24.89 65.41 26.86
C VAL A 288 24.04 66.46 26.14
N THR A 289 22.71 66.25 26.05
CA THR A 289 21.66 67.17 26.56
C THR A 289 20.26 66.52 26.57
N VAL A 290 19.55 66.85 27.64
CA VAL A 290 18.19 66.51 28.09
C VAL A 290 17.09 67.22 27.31
N SER A 291 15.95 66.56 27.05
CA SER A 291 14.56 67.10 27.17
C SER A 291 13.55 66.01 26.78
N GLN A 292 12.79 65.43 27.70
CA GLN A 292 11.51 65.87 28.31
C GLN A 292 10.25 65.76 27.42
N LYS A 293 9.21 65.18 28.08
CA LYS A 293 7.75 65.13 27.82
C LYS A 293 7.24 63.98 26.94
N GLN A 294 6.64 62.96 27.55
CA GLN A 294 5.26 62.86 28.11
C GLN A 294 4.22 62.57 27.04
N HIS A 295 3.72 61.33 27.01
CA HIS A 295 2.30 61.11 27.29
C HIS A 295 2.04 59.68 27.79
N ASP A 296 1.30 59.63 28.89
CA ASP A 296 0.80 58.44 29.58
C ASP A 296 -0.10 57.58 28.69
N GLN A 297 -0.09 56.26 28.89
CA GLN A 297 -1.14 55.57 29.67
C GLN A 297 -0.91 54.06 29.85
N LYS A 298 -0.91 53.65 31.13
CA LYS A 298 -1.36 52.39 31.76
C LYS A 298 -0.85 51.04 31.19
N ALA A 299 0.10 50.40 31.90
CA ALA A 299 -0.11 49.40 32.97
C ALA A 299 -0.67 48.06 32.44
N ARG A 300 0.01 46.92 32.59
CA ARG A 300 0.50 46.32 33.85
C ARG A 300 1.72 45.42 33.63
N SER A 301 2.65 45.49 34.56
CA SER A 301 3.72 44.52 34.77
C SER A 301 3.19 43.28 35.49
N ALA A 302 3.69 42.10 35.15
CA ALA A 302 4.13 41.12 36.15
C ALA A 302 5.10 40.11 35.50
N LYS A 303 6.39 40.30 35.78
CA LYS A 303 7.44 39.28 35.64
C LYS A 303 7.16 38.12 36.60
N ARG A 304 7.42 36.87 36.17
CA ARG A 304 8.25 35.94 36.94
C ARG A 304 8.77 34.79 36.07
N ASN A 305 10.07 34.54 36.24
CA ASN A 305 10.89 33.53 35.57
C ASN A 305 10.75 32.14 36.21
N THR A 306 10.65 31.10 35.34
CA THR A 306 11.26 29.74 35.38
C THR A 306 10.86 28.74 36.49
N PRO A 307 11.09 27.40 36.34
CA PRO A 307 11.61 26.61 35.20
C PRO A 307 10.80 25.32 34.84
N PHE A 308 11.09 24.79 33.64
CA PHE A 308 11.30 23.38 33.28
C PHE A 308 10.40 22.28 33.89
N TRP A 309 9.56 21.66 33.06
CA TRP A 309 9.05 20.31 33.26
C TRP A 309 8.93 19.59 31.91
N LEU A 310 9.72 18.53 31.72
CA LEU A 310 9.58 17.57 30.62
C LEU A 310 8.70 16.40 31.11
N PRO A 311 7.66 15.97 30.39
CA PRO A 311 7.17 14.62 30.53
C PRO A 311 8.06 13.66 29.73
N GLN A 312 8.74 12.77 30.46
CA GLN A 312 9.25 11.50 29.93
C GLN A 312 8.05 10.62 29.59
N THR A 313 8.01 10.08 28.37
CA THR A 313 7.27 8.85 28.10
C THR A 313 8.23 7.84 27.49
N ASN A 314 8.52 6.81 28.28
CA ASN A 314 9.17 5.58 27.85
C ASN A 314 8.33 4.92 26.75
N GLU A 315 8.90 4.79 25.56
CA GLU A 315 8.53 3.69 24.68
C GLU A 315 9.70 2.72 24.63
N GLU A 316 9.45 1.55 25.20
CA GLU A 316 10.36 0.42 25.26
C GLU A 316 10.72 -0.01 23.82
N ARG A 317 12.00 0.11 23.49
CA ARG A 317 12.55 -0.51 22.29
C ARG A 317 12.60 -2.01 22.50
N THR A 318 11.57 -2.73 22.07
CA THR A 318 11.68 -4.18 21.85
C THR A 318 12.63 -4.45 20.69
N SER A 319 13.90 -4.68 21.02
CA SER A 319 14.90 -5.22 20.13
C SER A 319 14.63 -6.72 19.91
N LEU A 320 13.98 -7.08 18.80
CA LEU A 320 13.96 -8.48 18.36
C LEU A 320 15.25 -8.75 17.57
N ALA A 321 16.27 -9.21 18.29
CA ALA A 321 17.38 -9.94 17.69
C ALA A 321 16.86 -11.32 17.24
N VAL A 322 16.64 -11.51 15.94
CA VAL A 322 16.45 -12.86 15.40
C VAL A 322 17.82 -13.37 14.97
N ALA A 323 18.37 -14.23 15.83
CA ALA A 323 19.54 -15.04 15.54
C ALA A 323 19.28 -15.88 14.29
N GLY A 324 20.24 -15.82 13.36
CA GLY A 324 20.26 -16.64 12.15
C GLY A 324 20.28 -18.13 12.48
N GLY A 325 19.38 -18.86 11.84
CA GLY A 325 19.36 -20.32 11.79
C GLY A 325 19.32 -20.79 10.35
N LEU A 326 20.40 -21.45 9.93
CA LEU A 326 20.61 -22.14 8.67
C LEU A 326 19.39 -22.94 8.17
N ILE A 327 18.99 -22.71 6.92
CA ILE A 327 18.39 -23.75 6.07
C ILE A 327 19.18 -23.78 4.76
N ILE A 328 20.06 -24.77 4.66
CA ILE A 328 20.68 -25.24 3.41
C ILE A 328 19.69 -26.18 2.74
N LEU A 329 19.15 -25.83 1.58
CA LEU A 329 18.63 -26.80 0.60
C LEU A 329 18.85 -26.30 -0.84
N VAL A 330 19.93 -26.83 -1.43
CA VAL A 330 20.10 -27.31 -2.82
C VAL A 330 19.32 -26.60 -3.93
N ALA A 331 20.02 -25.81 -4.75
CA ALA A 331 19.66 -25.59 -6.16
C ALA A 331 20.91 -25.43 -7.04
N ALA A 332 21.89 -26.32 -6.88
CA ALA A 332 22.96 -26.52 -7.85
C ALA A 332 22.39 -27.27 -9.08
N GLY A 333 21.72 -26.55 -9.97
CA GLY A 333 21.11 -27.16 -11.17
C GLY A 333 20.60 -26.22 -12.26
N LEU A 334 20.52 -24.91 -12.03
CA LEU A 334 19.87 -24.00 -13.00
C LEU A 334 20.83 -23.16 -13.87
N LEU A 335 22.15 -23.26 -13.67
CA LEU A 335 23.11 -22.43 -14.43
C LEU A 335 23.44 -22.92 -15.84
N ARG A 336 22.88 -24.04 -16.33
CA ARG A 336 23.15 -24.52 -17.71
C ARG A 336 22.03 -24.33 -18.72
N HIS A 337 20.83 -23.90 -18.33
CA HIS A 337 19.72 -23.75 -19.28
C HIS A 337 19.41 -22.30 -19.70
N TYR A 338 20.08 -21.30 -19.11
CA TYR A 338 19.77 -19.88 -19.35
C TYR A 338 20.40 -19.26 -20.62
N LYS A 339 21.11 -20.05 -21.45
CA LYS A 339 21.85 -19.51 -22.61
C LYS A 339 21.41 -19.95 -24.01
N HIS A 340 20.29 -20.67 -24.17
CA HIS A 340 19.94 -21.23 -25.50
C HIS A 340 18.51 -21.03 -26.04
N THR A 341 17.66 -20.17 -25.48
CA THR A 341 16.30 -19.96 -26.04
C THR A 341 16.00 -18.56 -26.57
N TYR A 342 17.00 -17.69 -26.78
CA TYR A 342 16.77 -16.38 -27.40
C TYR A 342 17.76 -16.02 -28.52
N THR A 343 18.07 -16.98 -29.41
CA THR A 343 18.65 -16.70 -30.74
C THR A 343 18.23 -17.77 -31.75
N SER A 344 16.94 -17.87 -32.08
CA SER A 344 16.50 -18.49 -33.34
C SER A 344 15.03 -18.12 -33.62
N LYS A 345 14.78 -16.85 -33.92
CA LYS A 345 13.58 -16.46 -34.70
C LYS A 345 13.76 -15.11 -35.38
N LYS A 346 14.87 -14.96 -36.09
CA LYS A 346 15.02 -14.11 -37.27
C LYS A 346 15.85 -14.94 -38.25
N GLU A 347 15.39 -15.00 -39.50
CA GLU A 347 15.86 -15.86 -40.60
C GLU A 347 15.24 -17.27 -40.67
N ARG A 348 14.00 -17.33 -41.16
CA ARG A 348 13.67 -17.80 -42.52
C ARG A 348 12.17 -17.70 -42.77
#